data_AF-A0AA38G3P7-F1
#
_entry.id   AF-A0AA38G3P7-F1
#
_cell.length_a   1.000
_cell.length_b   1.000
_cell.length_c   1.000
_cell.angle_alpha   90.00
_cell.angle_beta   90.00
_cell.angle_gamma   90.00
#
_symmetry.space_group_name_H-M   'P 1'
#
loop_
_entity.id
_entity.type
_entity.pdbx_description
1 polymer ?
#
loop_
_entity_poly.entity_id
_entity_poly.type
_entity_poly.pdbx_seq_one_letter_code
_entity_poly.pdbx_strand_id
1 'polypeptide(L)'
;QQAVSLALEEEWNKASVAGKRIKGWLKDATGIASIQVPTRTYPYEISEHGTNFLFIFVNQRAVKEALRADVNINWKCWSDAMESRMSTDYMKSTKWKVEMLVKWMSVLVYQ
;
A
#
# COMPACT_ATOMS: atom_id res chain seq x y z
N GLN A 1 18.65 -6.23 7.13
CA GLN A 1 19.05 -5.36 8.27
C GLN A 1 19.21 -3.89 7.86
N GLN A 2 19.77 -3.56 6.68
CA GLN A 2 19.97 -2.18 6.20
C GLN A 2 18.75 -1.25 6.30
N ALA A 3 17.55 -1.68 5.88
CA ALA A 3 16.34 -0.85 5.98
C ALA A 3 15.97 -0.47 7.42
N VAL A 4 16.24 -1.37 8.38
CA VAL A 4 16.00 -1.13 9.81
C VAL A 4 17.06 -0.18 10.36
N SER A 5 18.34 -0.38 10.04
CA SER A 5 19.43 0.53 10.43
C SER A 5 19.15 1.96 9.95
N LEU A 6 18.80 2.14 8.67
CA LEU A 6 18.45 3.45 8.11
C LEU A 6 17.22 4.07 8.80
N ALA A 7 16.24 3.26 9.21
CA ALA A 7 15.09 3.77 9.95
C ALA A 7 15.47 4.20 11.37
N LEU A 8 16.38 3.49 12.04
CA LEU A 8 16.90 3.88 13.35
C LEU A 8 17.77 5.15 13.29
N GLU A 9 18.45 5.37 12.17
CA GLU A 9 19.22 6.59 11.85
C GLU A 9 18.35 7.74 11.32
N GLU A 10 17.02 7.56 11.30
CA GLU A 10 16.04 8.55 10.79
C GLU A 10 16.20 8.93 9.31
N GLU A 11 16.91 8.11 8.54
CA GLU A 11 17.11 8.24 7.10
C GLU A 11 15.89 7.70 6.34
N TRP A 12 14.71 8.30 6.59
CA TRP A 12 13.39 7.74 6.24
C TRP A 12 13.22 7.37 4.77
N ASN A 13 13.65 8.25 3.86
CA ASN A 13 13.54 7.99 2.42
C ASN A 13 14.44 6.81 2.01
N LYS A 14 15.70 6.78 2.48
CA LYS A 14 16.63 5.67 2.19
C LYS A 14 16.11 4.36 2.78
N ALA A 15 15.57 4.40 4.00
CA ALA A 15 14.95 3.26 4.66
C ALA A 15 13.75 2.72 3.87
N SER A 16 12.89 3.61 3.37
CA SER A 16 11.73 3.29 2.53
C SER A 16 12.14 2.63 1.21
N VAL A 17 13.12 3.19 0.51
CA VAL A 17 13.70 2.60 -0.71
C VAL A 17 14.30 1.23 -0.43
N ALA A 18 15.08 1.08 0.64
CA ALA A 18 15.67 -0.20 1.04
C ALA A 18 14.57 -1.24 1.38
N GLY A 19 13.51 -0.82 2.07
CA GLY A 19 12.35 -1.65 2.36
C GLY A 19 11.62 -2.12 1.09
N LYS A 20 11.40 -1.22 0.11
CA LYS A 20 10.80 -1.58 -1.18
C LYS A 20 11.64 -2.61 -1.93
N ARG A 21 12.98 -2.47 -1.93
CA ARG A 21 13.89 -3.45 -2.54
C ARG A 21 13.76 -4.83 -1.91
N ILE A 22 13.69 -4.91 -0.58
CA ILE A 22 13.49 -6.19 0.12
C ILE A 22 12.15 -6.82 -0.26
N LYS A 23 11.06 -6.04 -0.32
CA LYS A 23 9.75 -6.53 -0.75
C LYS A 23 9.77 -7.05 -2.19
N GLY A 24 10.42 -6.33 -3.11
CA GLY A 24 10.59 -6.75 -4.50
C GLY A 24 11.34 -8.08 -4.58
N TRP A 25 12.52 -8.14 -3.94
CA TRP A 25 13.33 -9.36 -3.89
C TRP A 25 12.56 -10.56 -3.32
N LEU A 26 11.78 -10.36 -2.25
CA LEU A 26 10.95 -11.43 -1.68
C LEU A 26 9.92 -11.96 -2.68
N LYS A 27 9.24 -11.08 -3.42
CA LYS A 27 8.29 -11.49 -4.46
C LYS A 27 8.99 -12.26 -5.57
N ASP A 28 10.12 -11.77 -6.04
CA ASP A 28 10.89 -12.39 -7.13
C ASP A 28 11.44 -13.76 -6.71
N ALA A 29 11.96 -13.87 -5.48
CA ALA A 29 12.55 -15.10 -4.97
C ALA A 29 11.53 -16.19 -4.65
N THR A 30 10.32 -15.82 -4.23
CA THR A 30 9.28 -16.77 -3.78
C THR A 30 8.18 -17.02 -4.82
N GLY A 31 8.08 -16.16 -5.84
CA GLY A 31 6.99 -16.19 -6.81
C GLY A 31 5.61 -15.77 -6.24
N ILE A 32 5.54 -15.31 -4.98
CA ILE A 32 4.26 -14.87 -4.40
C ILE A 32 3.86 -13.51 -4.98
N ALA A 33 2.59 -13.36 -5.34
CA ALA A 33 2.09 -12.09 -5.88
C ALA A 33 1.99 -11.01 -4.80
N SER A 34 1.73 -11.41 -3.56
CA SER A 34 1.63 -10.51 -2.40
C SER A 34 2.24 -11.11 -1.15
N ILE A 35 3.09 -10.31 -0.49
CA ILE A 35 3.64 -10.64 0.84
C ILE A 35 2.57 -10.62 1.94
N GLN A 36 1.43 -9.98 1.70
CA GLN A 36 0.34 -9.87 2.67
C GLN A 36 -0.52 -11.13 2.71
N VAL A 37 -0.66 -11.81 1.57
CA VAL A 37 -1.44 -13.04 1.43
C VAL A 37 -0.59 -14.05 0.66
N PRO A 38 0.27 -14.81 1.36
CA PRO A 38 1.25 -15.70 0.72
C PRO A 38 0.62 -16.80 -0.15
N THR A 39 -0.65 -17.11 0.10
CA THR A 39 -1.40 -18.11 -0.67
C THR A 39 -1.89 -17.60 -2.03
N ARG A 40 -1.80 -16.29 -2.30
CA ARG A 40 -2.24 -15.73 -3.59
C ARG A 40 -1.12 -15.76 -4.62
N THR A 41 -1.49 -16.24 -5.80
CA THR A 41 -0.64 -16.28 -7.00
C THR A 41 -0.84 -15.07 -7.92
N TYR A 42 -1.81 -14.21 -7.63
CA TYR A 42 -2.09 -12.97 -8.37
C TYR A 42 -2.39 -11.79 -7.42
N PRO A 43 -2.17 -10.52 -7.83
CA PRO A 43 -2.48 -9.34 -7.02
C PRO A 43 -3.95 -9.27 -6.58
N TYR A 44 -4.26 -8.56 -5.50
CA TYR A 44 -5.59 -8.57 -4.88
C TYR A 44 -6.69 -8.07 -5.83
N GLU A 45 -6.37 -7.04 -6.60
CA GLU A 45 -7.24 -6.35 -7.53
C GLU A 45 -7.33 -7.02 -8.92
N ILE A 46 -6.60 -8.11 -9.15
CA ILE A 46 -6.50 -8.78 -10.44
C ILE A 46 -7.04 -10.22 -10.29
N SER A 47 -7.81 -10.69 -11.26
CA SER A 47 -8.24 -12.09 -11.34
C SER A 47 -7.09 -13.01 -11.78
N GLU A 48 -7.28 -14.33 -11.67
CA GLU A 48 -6.35 -15.31 -12.25
C GLU A 48 -6.09 -15.10 -13.76
N HIS A 49 -7.10 -14.61 -14.49
CA HIS A 49 -7.00 -14.26 -15.91
C HIS A 49 -6.41 -12.86 -16.19
N GLY A 50 -5.82 -12.19 -15.20
CA GLY A 50 -5.20 -10.87 -15.39
C GLY A 50 -6.21 -9.71 -15.48
N THR A 51 -7.49 -9.93 -15.16
CA THR A 51 -8.54 -8.90 -15.30
C THR A 51 -8.71 -8.12 -14.00
N ASN A 52 -8.64 -6.79 -14.08
CA ASN A 52 -8.96 -5.89 -12.96
C ASN A 52 -10.42 -5.42 -13.06
N PHE A 53 -11.35 -6.23 -12.54
CA PHE A 53 -12.79 -5.96 -12.62
C PHE A 53 -13.19 -4.64 -11.96
N LEU A 54 -12.56 -4.27 -10.84
CA LEU A 54 -12.85 -3.03 -10.14
C LEU A 54 -12.43 -1.81 -10.96
N PHE A 55 -11.24 -1.85 -11.56
CA PHE A 55 -10.76 -0.81 -12.47
C PHE A 55 -11.71 -0.65 -13.66
N ILE A 56 -12.14 -1.75 -14.28
CA ILE A 56 -13.06 -1.72 -15.42
C ILE A 56 -14.40 -1.10 -15.00
N PHE A 57 -14.98 -1.57 -13.90
CA PHE A 57 -16.29 -1.13 -13.43
C PHE A 57 -16.30 0.35 -13.03
N VAL A 58 -15.38 0.77 -12.15
CA VAL A 58 -15.33 2.14 -11.63
C VAL A 58 -14.98 3.16 -12.73
N ASN A 59 -14.30 2.73 -13.80
CA ASN A 59 -13.97 3.60 -14.92
C ASN A 59 -15.06 3.72 -16.00
N GLN A 60 -16.19 3.02 -15.86
CA GLN A 60 -17.34 3.25 -16.74
C GLN A 60 -17.90 4.65 -16.53
N ARG A 61 -18.22 5.34 -17.63
CA ARG A 61 -18.77 6.70 -17.60
C ARG A 61 -20.03 6.79 -16.73
N ALA A 62 -20.98 5.89 -16.94
CA ALA A 62 -22.23 5.85 -16.17
C ALA A 62 -21.99 5.70 -14.65
N VAL A 63 -20.99 4.89 -14.26
CA VAL A 63 -20.60 4.69 -12.86
C VAL A 63 -19.95 5.96 -12.30
N LYS A 64 -19.03 6.59 -13.03
CA LYS A 64 -18.42 7.86 -12.62
C LYS A 64 -19.44 8.98 -12.47
N GLU A 65 -20.37 9.09 -13.40
CA GLU A 65 -21.46 10.07 -13.36
C GLU A 65 -22.36 9.83 -12.14
N ALA A 66 -22.73 8.58 -11.86
CA ALA A 66 -23.52 8.22 -10.67
C ALA A 66 -22.80 8.55 -9.36
N LEU A 67 -21.47 8.35 -9.31
CA LEU A 67 -20.62 8.69 -8.16
C LEU A 67 -20.24 10.17 -8.08
N ARG A 68 -20.64 10.99 -9.07
CA ARG A 68 -20.22 12.39 -9.22
C ARG A 68 -18.70 12.57 -9.26
N ALA A 69 -18.00 11.58 -9.83
CA ALA A 69 -16.56 11.62 -10.05
C ALA A 69 -16.23 12.27 -11.41
N ASP A 70 -15.01 12.79 -11.54
CA ASP A 70 -14.52 13.34 -12.81
C ASP A 70 -14.41 12.22 -13.86
N VAL A 71 -15.22 12.31 -14.91
CA VAL A 71 -15.27 11.34 -16.01
C VAL A 71 -13.95 11.23 -16.77
N ASN A 72 -13.12 12.29 -16.74
CA ASN A 72 -11.87 12.38 -17.49
C ASN A 72 -10.68 11.76 -16.75
N ILE A 73 -10.81 11.49 -15.44
CA ILE A 73 -9.72 10.95 -14.62
C ILE A 73 -9.96 9.46 -14.42
N ASN A 74 -8.98 8.64 -14.79
CA ASN A 74 -9.05 7.21 -14.50
C ASN A 74 -8.78 6.93 -13.03
N TRP A 75 -9.70 6.21 -12.40
CA TRP A 75 -9.48 5.66 -11.08
C TRP A 75 -8.34 4.63 -11.14
N LYS A 76 -7.47 4.68 -10.14
CA LYS A 76 -6.44 3.67 -9.87
C LYS A 76 -6.50 3.34 -8.37
N CYS A 77 -6.23 2.09 -8.03
CA CYS A 77 -6.17 1.64 -6.63
C CYS A 77 -5.05 2.34 -5.85
N TRP A 78 -3.93 2.62 -6.52
CA TRP A 78 -2.75 3.28 -5.97
C TRP A 78 -2.34 4.46 -6.83
N SER A 79 -1.90 5.54 -6.18
CA SER A 79 -1.38 6.74 -6.83
C SER A 79 0.13 6.81 -6.67
N ASP A 80 0.87 6.70 -7.78
CA ASP A 80 2.34 6.76 -7.80
C ASP A 80 2.84 8.11 -7.23
N ALA A 81 2.12 9.19 -7.52
CA ALA A 81 2.43 10.52 -6.99
C ALA A 81 2.28 10.57 -5.47
N MET A 82 1.27 9.90 -4.92
CA MET A 82 1.08 9.80 -3.47
C MET A 82 2.17 8.92 -2.84
N GLU A 83 2.51 7.80 -3.48
CA GLU A 83 3.56 6.90 -3.01
C GLU A 83 4.92 7.60 -2.91
N SER A 84 5.24 8.45 -3.89
CA SER A 84 6.46 9.26 -3.88
C SER A 84 6.46 10.25 -2.71
N ARG A 85 5.35 10.96 -2.49
CA ARG A 85 5.21 11.94 -1.40
C ARG A 85 5.27 11.29 -0.01
N MET A 86 4.68 10.12 0.15
CA MET A 86 4.63 9.37 1.42
C MET A 86 5.94 8.62 1.74
N SER A 87 6.92 8.63 0.83
CA SER A 87 8.17 7.87 0.98
C SER A 87 8.94 8.18 2.28
N THR A 88 8.83 9.41 2.78
CA THR A 88 9.47 9.88 4.02
C THR A 88 8.70 9.51 5.28
N ASP A 89 7.46 9.05 5.17
CA ASP A 89 6.61 8.74 6.34
C ASP A 89 6.43 7.24 6.56
N TYR A 90 6.60 6.40 5.52
CA TYR A 90 6.34 4.96 5.62
C TYR A 90 7.12 4.22 6.71
N MET A 91 8.32 4.68 7.04
CA MET A 91 9.19 4.02 8.02
C MET A 91 9.09 4.60 9.43
N LYS A 92 8.31 5.67 9.62
CA LYS A 92 8.12 6.29 10.93
C LYS A 92 7.14 5.47 11.77
N SER A 93 7.49 5.26 13.03
CA SER A 93 6.60 4.56 13.97
C SER A 93 5.44 5.44 14.42
N THR A 94 4.22 4.94 14.30
CA THR A 94 3.01 5.55 14.87
C THR A 94 2.65 4.97 16.24
N LYS A 95 3.46 4.05 16.78
CA LYS A 95 3.19 3.34 18.06
C LYS A 95 2.89 4.30 19.20
N TRP A 96 3.70 5.35 19.36
CA TRP A 96 3.54 6.33 20.43
C TRP A 96 2.18 7.05 20.37
N LYS A 97 1.64 7.27 19.15
CA LYS A 97 0.30 7.87 18.99
C LYS A 97 -0.79 6.92 19.48
N VAL A 98 -0.64 5.62 19.16
CA VAL A 98 -1.56 4.59 19.65
C VAL A 98 -1.49 4.48 21.17
N GLU A 99 -0.28 4.48 21.75
CA GLU A 99 -0.05 4.48 23.21
C GLU A 99 -0.67 5.70 23.91
N MET A 100 -0.77 6.84 23.22
CA MET A 100 -1.54 7.98 23.72
C MET A 100 -3.04 7.75 23.62
N LEU A 101 -3.56 7.31 22.46
CA LEU A 101 -4.99 7.15 22.23
C LEU A 101 -5.64 6.12 23.16
N VAL A 102 -4.97 5.01 23.45
CA VAL A 102 -5.51 3.95 24.33
C VAL A 102 -5.77 4.43 25.77
N LYS A 103 -5.17 5.55 26.19
CA LYS A 103 -5.44 6.16 27.50
C LYS A 103 -6.79 6.90 27.54
N TRP A 104 -7.34 7.26 26.38
CA TRP A 104 -8.53 8.12 26.27
C TRP A 104 -9.70 7.43 25.58
N MET A 105 -9.46 6.41 24.76
CA MET A 105 -10.49 5.70 24.01
C MET A 105 -10.12 4.24 23.77
N SER A 106 -11.14 3.40 23.58
CA SER A 106 -10.95 2.01 23.16
C SER A 106 -10.41 1.97 21.72
N VAL A 107 -9.29 1.28 21.52
CA VAL A 107 -8.66 1.09 20.20
C VAL A 107 -8.72 -0.39 19.83
N LEU A 108 -9.35 -0.71 18.70
CA LEU A 108 -9.30 -2.04 18.11
C LEU A 108 -8.09 -2.16 17.17
N VAL A 109 -7.16 -3.05 17.50
CA VAL A 109 -6.08 -3.47 16.61
C VAL A 109 -6.35 -4.91 16.22
N TYR A 110 -6.52 -5.17 14.93
CA TYR A 110 -6.78 -6.51 14.39
C TYR A 110 -5.75 -6.82 13.29
N GLN A 111 -5.47 -8.10 13.09
CA GLN A 111 -4.58 -8.62 12.06
C GLN A 111 -5.23 -9.80 11.36
#